data_AF-A0A249DWS5-F1
#
_entry.id   AF-A0A249DWS5-F1
#
_cell.length_a   1.000
_cell.length_b   1.000
_cell.length_c   1.000
_cell.angle_alpha   90.00
_cell.angle_beta   90.00
_cell.angle_gamma   90.00
#
_symmetry.space_group_name_H-M   'P 1'
#
loop_
_entity.id
_entity.type
_entity.pdbx_description
1 polymer ?
#
loop_
_entity_poly.entity_id
_entity_poly.type
_entity_poly.pdbx_seq_one_letter_code
_entity_poly.pdbx_strand_id
1 'polypeptide(L)'
;MSQMAFDTLQASEALETAGMSREQARAISLIVRRSHEVADVATKADIAEVKRDIADVRKDMDTRFEKVDAQFADIRKDMDTQFADIRKDMDTQFADIRKDMDNKLEKLGLSLTIKMGGMIGFLVVSIGLMLKYLR
;
A
#
# COMPACT_ATOMS: atom_id res chain seq x y z
N MET A 1 41.56 -16.34 -4.57
CA MET A 1 42.40 -17.38 -5.19
C MET A 1 42.50 -17.09 -6.69
N SER A 2 43.65 -16.69 -7.21
CA SER A 2 43.85 -16.78 -8.66
C SER A 2 43.91 -18.27 -9.00
N GLN A 3 43.18 -18.73 -10.01
CA GLN A 3 43.57 -19.94 -10.70
C GLN A 3 44.95 -19.65 -11.30
N MET A 4 46.02 -19.88 -10.55
CA MET A 4 47.29 -20.17 -11.20
C MET A 4 47.03 -21.47 -11.94
N ALA A 5 47.11 -21.43 -13.27
CA ALA A 5 46.96 -22.62 -14.08
C ALA A 5 47.88 -23.71 -13.52
N PHE A 6 47.35 -24.92 -13.32
CA PHE A 6 48.15 -26.03 -12.82
C PHE A 6 49.28 -26.31 -13.81
N ASP A 7 50.51 -25.98 -13.43
CA ASP A 7 51.69 -26.20 -14.27
C ASP A 7 52.05 -27.70 -14.24
N THR A 8 51.62 -28.40 -15.29
CA THR A 8 51.87 -29.84 -15.43
C THR A 8 53.35 -30.18 -15.52
N LEU A 9 54.19 -29.28 -16.05
CA LEU A 9 55.61 -29.54 -16.19
C LEU A 9 56.29 -29.46 -14.83
N GLN A 10 56.08 -28.36 -14.10
CA GLN A 10 56.61 -28.18 -12.76
C GLN A 10 56.12 -29.28 -11.81
N ALA A 11 54.85 -29.68 -11.89
CA ALA A 11 54.30 -30.77 -11.11
C ALA A 11 54.96 -32.12 -11.45
N SER A 12 55.23 -32.39 -12.74
CA SER A 12 55.91 -33.63 -13.14
C SER A 12 57.38 -33.68 -12.66
N GLU A 13 58.13 -32.58 -12.76
CA GLU A 13 59.52 -32.49 -12.29
C GLU A 13 59.63 -32.66 -10.78
N ALA A 14 58.67 -32.11 -10.02
CA ALA A 14 58.61 -32.29 -8.57
C ALA A 14 58.37 -33.76 -8.18
N LEU A 15 57.50 -34.47 -8.92
CA LEU A 15 57.24 -35.90 -8.69
C LEU A 15 58.44 -36.78 -9.09
N GLU A 16 59.15 -36.44 -10.17
CA GLU A 16 60.40 -37.10 -10.55
C GLU A 16 61.48 -36.92 -9.46
N THR A 17 61.62 -35.70 -8.92
CA THR A 17 62.54 -35.39 -7.82
C THR A 17 62.19 -36.15 -6.53
N ALA A 18 60.90 -36.43 -6.32
CA ALA A 18 60.41 -37.24 -5.21
C ALA A 18 60.62 -38.77 -5.40
N GLY A 19 61.24 -39.19 -6.52
CA GLY A 19 61.60 -40.57 -6.79
C GLY A 19 60.60 -41.35 -7.64
N MET A 20 59.60 -40.69 -8.25
CA MET A 20 58.68 -41.34 -9.19
C MET A 20 59.30 -41.48 -10.58
N SER A 21 58.88 -42.50 -11.34
CA SER A 21 59.28 -42.58 -12.75
C SER A 21 58.67 -41.42 -13.55
N ARG A 22 59.36 -41.01 -14.62
CA ARG A 22 58.90 -39.95 -15.53
C ARG A 22 57.51 -40.23 -16.10
N GLU A 23 57.20 -41.49 -16.41
CA GLU A 23 55.87 -41.91 -16.89
C GLU A 23 54.81 -41.75 -15.80
N GLN A 24 55.11 -42.13 -14.57
CA GLN A 24 54.17 -42.01 -13.44
C GLN A 24 53.93 -40.54 -13.06
N ALA A 25 55.00 -39.73 -13.01
CA ALA A 25 54.92 -38.30 -12.74
C ALA A 25 54.06 -37.55 -13.78
N ARG A 26 54.23 -37.87 -15.07
CA ARG A 26 53.38 -37.36 -16.14
C ARG A 26 51.93 -37.83 -16.03
N ALA A 27 51.70 -39.11 -15.75
CA ALA A 27 50.35 -39.63 -15.61
C ALA A 27 49.57 -38.94 -14.49
N ILE A 28 50.19 -38.76 -13.31
CA ILE A 28 49.57 -38.10 -12.16
C ILE A 28 49.32 -36.62 -12.42
N SER A 29 50.30 -35.87 -12.93
CA SER A 29 50.13 -34.44 -13.26
C SER A 29 49.01 -34.21 -14.28
N LEU A 30 48.87 -35.09 -15.28
CA LEU A 30 47.78 -35.01 -16.27
C LEU A 30 46.41 -35.31 -15.66
N ILE A 31 46.32 -36.29 -14.74
CA ILE A 31 45.07 -36.60 -14.03
C ILE A 31 44.64 -35.40 -13.18
N VAL A 32 45.57 -34.81 -12.41
CA VAL A 32 45.29 -33.64 -11.58
C VAL A 32 44.87 -32.42 -12.42
N ARG A 33 45.56 -32.15 -13.54
CA ARG A 33 45.14 -31.08 -14.46
C ARG A 33 43.72 -31.30 -14.96
N ARG A 34 43.39 -32.51 -15.43
CA ARG A 34 42.05 -32.84 -15.91
C ARG A 34 40.99 -32.69 -14.81
N SER A 35 41.28 -33.07 -13.58
CA SER A 35 40.37 -32.84 -12.44
C SER A 35 40.09 -31.35 -12.20
N HIS A 36 41.06 -30.47 -12.46
CA HIS A 36 40.87 -29.02 -12.37
C HIS A 36 40.19 -28.40 -13.61
N GLU A 37 40.38 -28.97 -14.81
CA GLU A 37 39.70 -28.54 -16.05
C GLU A 37 38.21 -28.93 -16.10
N VAL A 38 37.83 -30.02 -15.42
CA VAL A 38 36.44 -30.50 -15.34
C VAL A 38 35.62 -29.74 -14.28
N ALA A 39 36.28 -28.98 -13.41
CA ALA A 39 35.61 -28.12 -12.43
C ALA A 39 35.11 -26.84 -13.13
N ASP A 40 33.85 -26.85 -13.57
CA ASP A 40 33.14 -25.65 -14.04
C ASP A 40 32.97 -24.68 -12.85
N VAL A 41 33.96 -23.82 -12.65
CA VAL A 41 33.98 -22.87 -11.55
C VAL A 41 33.81 -21.46 -12.08
N ALA A 42 32.92 -20.71 -11.43
CA ALA A 42 32.74 -19.30 -11.70
C ALA A 42 34.08 -18.55 -11.60
N THR A 43 34.39 -17.79 -12.64
CA THR A 43 35.56 -16.93 -12.69
C THR A 43 35.37 -15.71 -11.78
N LYS A 44 36.46 -14.99 -11.53
CA LYS A 44 36.38 -13.70 -10.82
C LYS A 44 35.51 -12.68 -11.57
N ALA A 45 35.44 -12.78 -12.90
CA ALA A 45 34.61 -11.91 -13.72
C ALA A 45 33.13 -12.18 -13.48
N ASP A 46 32.73 -13.46 -13.46
CA ASP A 46 31.35 -13.88 -13.18
C ASP A 46 30.91 -13.44 -11.78
N ILE A 47 31.80 -13.59 -10.79
CA ILE A 47 31.54 -13.11 -9.42
C ILE A 47 31.38 -11.58 -9.39
N ALA A 48 32.17 -10.84 -10.17
CA ALA A 48 32.06 -9.39 -10.24
C ALA A 48 30.78 -8.94 -10.93
N GLU A 49 30.32 -9.68 -11.95
CA GLU A 49 29.04 -9.46 -12.62
C GLU A 49 27.86 -9.69 -11.67
N VAL A 50 27.80 -10.86 -11.01
CA VAL A 50 26.77 -11.16 -10.01
C VAL A 50 26.73 -10.12 -8.89
N LYS A 51 27.88 -9.59 -8.46
CA LYS A 51 27.93 -8.50 -7.46
C LYS A 51 27.32 -7.20 -7.97
N ARG A 52 27.49 -6.87 -9.25
CA ARG A 52 26.84 -5.70 -9.86
C ARG A 52 25.34 -5.92 -9.97
N ASP A 53 24.92 -7.09 -10.46
CA ASP A 53 23.49 -7.43 -10.56
C ASP A 53 22.79 -7.36 -9.20
N ILE A 54 23.45 -7.88 -8.14
CA ILE A 54 22.93 -7.77 -6.76
C ILE A 54 22.85 -6.31 -6.31
N ALA A 55 23.82 -5.47 -6.65
CA ALA A 55 23.79 -4.05 -6.30
C ALA A 55 22.67 -3.31 -7.03
N ASP A 56 22.44 -3.61 -8.31
CA ASP A 56 21.37 -3.04 -9.12
C ASP A 56 20.00 -3.49 -8.61
N VAL A 57 19.82 -4.78 -8.30
CA VAL A 57 18.58 -5.29 -7.69
C VAL A 57 18.29 -4.62 -6.36
N ARG A 58 19.30 -4.41 -5.50
CA ARG A 58 19.12 -3.69 -4.23
C ARG A 58 18.66 -2.26 -4.46
N LYS A 59 19.28 -1.55 -5.39
CA LYS A 59 18.90 -0.17 -5.73
C LYS A 59 17.48 -0.08 -6.29
N ASP A 60 17.10 -1.03 -7.15
CA ASP A 60 15.74 -1.14 -7.67
C ASP A 60 14.73 -1.44 -6.56
N MET A 61 15.08 -2.30 -5.61
CA MET A 61 14.26 -2.57 -4.43
C MET A 61 14.07 -1.32 -3.58
N ASP A 62 15.15 -0.61 -3.24
CA ASP A 62 15.08 0.63 -2.45
C ASP A 62 14.17 1.66 -3.13
N THR A 63 14.35 1.87 -4.44
CA THR A 63 13.51 2.78 -5.23
C THR A 63 12.03 2.36 -5.22
N ARG A 64 11.75 1.05 -5.29
CA ARG A 64 10.38 0.53 -5.20
C ARG A 64 9.79 0.72 -3.81
N PHE A 65 10.56 0.54 -2.74
CA PHE A 65 10.11 0.78 -1.38
C PHE A 65 9.79 2.26 -1.16
N GLU A 66 10.66 3.17 -1.58
CA GLU A 66 10.39 4.62 -1.52
C GLU A 66 9.09 4.98 -2.26
N LYS A 67 8.86 4.39 -3.45
CA LYS A 67 7.62 4.61 -4.22
C LYS A 67 6.38 4.04 -3.52
N VAL A 68 6.51 2.94 -2.79
CA VAL A 68 5.42 2.35 -2.01
C VAL A 68 5.11 3.23 -0.79
N ASP A 69 6.13 3.71 -0.07
CA ASP A 69 5.96 4.62 1.06
C ASP A 69 5.28 5.92 0.63
N ALA A 70 5.66 6.47 -0.51
CA ALA A 70 5.02 7.66 -1.09
C ALA A 70 3.53 7.40 -1.42
N GLN A 71 3.19 6.24 -2.00
CA GLN A 71 1.79 5.86 -2.28
C GLN A 71 0.99 5.68 -0.99
N PHE A 72 1.55 5.07 0.05
CA PHE A 72 0.89 4.95 1.35
C PHE A 72 0.64 6.32 2.00
N ALA A 73 1.59 7.24 1.90
CA ALA A 73 1.41 8.60 2.39
C ALA A 73 0.28 9.34 1.65
N ASP A 74 0.21 9.16 0.32
CA ASP A 74 -0.84 9.76 -0.50
C ASP A 74 -2.23 9.18 -0.19
N ILE A 75 -2.35 7.85 -0.08
CA ILE A 75 -3.60 7.19 0.34
C ILE A 75 -4.07 7.70 1.70
N ARG A 76 -3.15 7.86 2.67
CA ARG A 76 -3.51 8.38 4.00
C ARG A 76 -4.07 9.79 3.90
N LYS A 77 -3.42 10.66 3.13
CA LYS A 77 -3.87 12.04 2.92
C LYS A 77 -5.23 12.12 2.22
N ASP A 78 -5.45 11.27 1.22
CA ASP A 78 -6.72 11.17 0.52
C ASP A 78 -7.83 10.71 1.46
N MET A 79 -7.56 9.67 2.28
CA MET A 79 -8.49 9.22 3.32
C MET A 79 -8.83 10.33 4.32
N ASP A 80 -7.83 11.06 4.84
CA ASP A 80 -8.05 12.17 5.76
C ASP A 80 -8.94 13.26 5.14
N THR A 81 -8.75 13.55 3.85
CA THR A 81 -9.57 14.51 3.09
C THR A 81 -11.01 14.01 2.94
N GLN A 82 -11.19 12.76 2.50
CA GLN A 82 -12.52 12.15 2.35
C GLN A 82 -13.27 12.09 3.68
N PHE A 83 -12.61 11.76 4.79
CA PHE A 83 -13.23 11.77 6.10
C PHE A 83 -13.65 13.17 6.56
N ALA A 84 -12.84 14.19 6.25
CA ALA A 84 -13.20 15.58 6.54
C ALA A 84 -14.42 16.03 5.72
N ASP A 85 -14.48 15.66 4.44
CA ASP A 85 -15.62 15.96 3.56
C ASP A 85 -16.90 15.26 4.04
N ILE A 86 -16.84 13.97 4.38
CA ILE A 86 -17.98 13.23 4.95
C ILE A 86 -18.50 13.92 6.22
N ARG A 87 -17.60 14.38 7.11
CA ARG A 87 -18.00 15.07 8.34
C ARG A 87 -18.73 16.38 8.02
N LYS A 88 -18.21 17.16 7.07
CA LYS A 88 -18.82 18.42 6.64
C LYS A 88 -20.18 18.21 5.99
N ASP A 89 -20.31 17.17 5.17
CA ASP A 89 -21.57 16.81 4.53
C ASP A 89 -22.61 16.38 5.58
N MET A 90 -22.20 15.61 6.59
CA MET A 90 -23.06 15.26 7.72
C MET A 90 -23.52 16.50 8.49
N ASP A 91 -22.61 17.42 8.82
CA ASP A 91 -22.96 18.66 9.53
C ASP A 91 -23.98 19.50 8.74
N THR A 92 -23.80 19.58 7.41
CA THR A 92 -24.72 20.27 6.51
C THR A 92 -26.09 19.57 6.50
N GLN A 93 -26.13 18.25 6.35
CA GLN A 93 -27.38 17.49 6.36
C GLN A 93 -28.12 17.61 7.70
N PHE A 94 -27.41 17.59 8.83
CA PHE A 94 -28.03 17.81 10.13
C PHE A 94 -28.58 19.23 10.30
N ALA A 95 -27.89 20.25 9.78
CA ALA A 95 -28.39 21.62 9.79
C ALA A 95 -29.67 21.75 8.95
N ASP A 96 -29.70 21.13 7.77
CA ASP A 96 -30.88 21.12 6.90
C ASP A 96 -32.06 20.39 7.55
N ILE A 97 -31.83 19.24 8.18
CA ILE A 97 -32.88 18.52 8.92
C ILE A 97 -33.46 19.39 10.04
N ARG A 98 -32.62 20.10 10.81
CA ARG A 98 -33.11 21.01 11.87
C ARG A 98 -33.98 22.12 11.29
N LYS A 99 -33.52 22.76 10.22
CA LYS A 99 -34.27 23.82 9.54
C LYS A 99 -35.62 23.31 9.01
N ASP A 100 -35.64 22.12 8.42
CA ASP A 100 -36.88 21.50 7.95
C ASP A 100 -37.84 21.15 9.10
N MET A 101 -37.32 20.72 10.24
CA MET A 101 -38.13 20.51 11.44
C MET A 101 -38.73 21.82 11.97
N ASP A 102 -37.93 22.89 12.07
CA ASP A 102 -38.41 24.20 12.51
C ASP A 102 -39.53 24.72 11.60
N ASN A 103 -39.33 24.64 10.28
CA ASN A 103 -40.33 25.01 9.28
C ASN A 103 -41.63 24.19 9.42
N LYS A 104 -41.52 22.88 9.71
CA LYS A 104 -42.69 22.02 9.92
C LYS A 104 -43.42 22.36 11.21
N LEU A 105 -42.70 22.63 12.30
CA LEU A 105 -43.28 23.04 13.57
C LEU A 105 -44.01 24.38 13.45
N GLU A 106 -43.44 25.35 12.74
CA GLU A 106 -44.08 26.65 12.48
C GLU A 106 -45.38 26.48 11.69
N LYS A 107 -45.36 25.70 10.60
CA LYS A 107 -46.55 25.39 9.80
C LYS A 107 -47.64 24.69 10.63
N LEU A 108 -47.25 23.76 11.51
CA LEU A 108 -48.19 23.10 12.43
C LEU A 108 -48.80 24.12 13.42
N GLY A 109 -47.98 25.00 14.00
CA GLY A 109 -48.45 26.06 14.90
C GLY A 109 -49.44 27.02 14.23
N LEU A 110 -49.15 27.46 13.00
CA LEU A 110 -50.05 28.31 12.23
C LEU A 110 -51.37 27.58 11.90
N SER A 111 -51.30 26.33 11.46
CA SER A 111 -52.49 25.51 11.15
C SER A 111 -53.39 25.33 12.37
N LEU A 112 -52.80 25.06 13.54
CA LEU A 112 -53.53 24.97 14.80
C LEU A 112 -54.19 26.30 15.17
N THR A 113 -53.46 27.40 15.04
CA THR A 113 -53.97 28.75 15.34
C THR A 113 -55.17 29.10 14.46
N ILE A 114 -55.08 28.85 13.15
CA ILE A 114 -56.17 29.09 12.20
C ILE A 114 -57.40 28.22 12.54
N LYS A 115 -57.19 26.93 12.81
CA LYS A 115 -58.29 26.01 13.19
C LYS A 115 -58.98 26.43 14.48
N MET A 116 -58.20 26.79 15.50
CA MET A 116 -58.76 27.28 16.78
C MET A 116 -59.52 28.59 16.61
N GLY A 117 -58.97 29.55 15.85
CA GLY A 117 -59.66 30.81 15.55
C GLY A 117 -60.99 30.59 14.83
N GLY A 118 -61.03 29.67 13.85
CA GLY A 118 -62.26 29.27 13.18
C GLY A 118 -63.30 28.64 14.11
N MET A 119 -62.87 27.73 15.01
CA MET A 119 -63.77 27.11 15.99
C MET A 119 -64.32 28.13 16.99
N ILE A 120 -63.48 29.01 17.53
CA ILE A 120 -63.93 30.07 18.46
C ILE A 120 -64.90 31.00 17.75
N GLY A 121 -64.60 31.42 16.52
CA GLY A 121 -65.51 32.25 15.71
C GLY A 121 -66.87 31.58 15.53
N PHE A 122 -66.91 30.30 15.17
CA PHE A 122 -68.16 29.53 15.05
C PHE A 122 -68.92 29.43 16.38
N LEU A 123 -68.24 29.15 17.49
CA LEU A 123 -68.85 29.08 18.82
C LEU A 123 -69.47 30.42 19.23
N VAL A 124 -68.79 31.54 18.99
CA VAL A 124 -69.31 32.87 19.30
C VAL A 124 -70.57 33.19 18.49
N VAL A 125 -70.56 32.90 17.19
CA VAL A 125 -71.74 33.11 16.31
C VAL A 125 -72.92 32.25 16.75
N SER A 126 -72.69 30.97 17.03
CA SER A 126 -73.74 30.04 17.42
C SER A 126 -74.38 30.39 18.78
N ILE A 127 -73.60 30.80 19.78
CA ILE A 127 -74.12 31.31 21.06
C ILE A 127 -74.92 32.59 20.85
N GLY A 128 -74.43 33.54 20.04
CA GLY A 128 -75.13 34.78 19.74
C GLY A 128 -76.50 34.57 19.09
N LEU A 129 -76.59 33.61 18.16
CA LEU A 129 -77.86 33.21 17.55
C LEU A 129 -78.82 32.61 18.58
N MET A 130 -78.37 31.70 19.45
CA MET A 130 -79.23 31.12 20.51
C MET A 130 -79.80 32.18 21.45
N LEU A 131 -78.99 33.15 21.89
CA LEU A 131 -79.46 34.23 22.76
C LEU A 131 -80.50 35.14 22.09
N LYS A 132 -80.44 35.30 20.76
CA LYS A 132 -81.45 36.06 20.00
C LYS A 132 -82.79 35.32 19.92
N TYR A 133 -82.78 33.99 19.85
CA TYR A 133 -84.01 33.19 19.84
C TYR A 133 -84.68 33.05 21.21
N LEU A 134 -83.96 33.31 22.31
CA LEU A 134 -84.49 33.23 23.68
C LEU A 134 -85.11 34.55 24.22
N ARG A 135 -85.00 35.67 23.49
CA ARG A 135 -85.62 36.96 23.82
C ARG A 135 -86.78 37.26 22.90
#